data_AF-A0A150NH54-F1
#
_entry.id   AF-A0A150NH54-F1
#
_cell.length_a   1.000
_cell.length_b   1.000
_cell.length_c   1.000
_cell.angle_alpha   90.00
_cell.angle_beta   90.00
_cell.angle_gamma   90.00
#
_symmetry.space_group_name_H-M   'P 1'
#
loop_
_entity.id
_entity.type
_entity.pdbx_description
1 polymer ?
#
loop_
_entity_poly.entity_id
_entity_poly.type
_entity_poly.pdbx_seq_one_letter_code
_entity_poly.pdbx_strand_id
1 'polypeptide(L)'
;MMEHLFKLLILLPCFYFFSWIEKANRDSKFFPIFYYFYWIYITLYALFSLAWTVFSVLFFNILLRNVADIKSWGIWLLLLLIAFSSSWLTYIFFKKMLRLRRELGKSKGGKH
;
A
#
# COMPACT_ATOMS: atom_id res chain seq x y z
N MET A 1 16.34 14.96 5.55
CA MET A 1 16.19 14.96 4.06
C MET A 1 15.83 13.57 3.52
N MET A 2 16.45 12.48 4.00
CA MET A 2 16.16 11.09 3.55
C MET A 2 14.74 10.59 3.84
N GLU A 3 14.14 10.92 4.98
CA GLU A 3 12.77 10.48 5.31
C GLU A 3 11.71 11.08 4.38
N HIS A 4 11.91 12.32 3.93
CA HIS A 4 11.03 12.96 2.95
C HIS A 4 11.16 12.34 1.56
N LEU A 5 12.38 11.92 1.17
CA LEU A 5 12.60 11.18 -0.06
C LEU A 5 11.94 9.80 -0.02
N PHE A 6 12.03 9.10 1.11
CA PHE A 6 11.39 7.79 1.28
C PHE A 6 9.86 7.88 1.25
N LYS A 7 9.30 8.90 1.92
CA LYS A 7 7.86 9.21 1.83
C LYS A 7 7.44 9.54 0.41
N LEU A 8 8.18 10.40 -0.29
CA LEU A 8 7.91 10.72 -1.70
C LEU A 8 8.02 9.47 -2.58
N LEU A 9 9.05 8.65 -2.43
CA LEU A 9 9.25 7.45 -3.24
C LEU A 9 8.13 6.42 -3.10
N ILE A 10 7.43 6.41 -1.96
CA ILE A 10 6.28 5.51 -1.72
C ILE A 10 4.95 6.19 -2.09
N LEU A 11 4.79 7.48 -1.81
CA LEU A 11 3.56 8.22 -2.09
C LEU A 11 3.42 8.60 -3.58
N LEU A 12 4.50 8.96 -4.28
CA LEU A 12 4.45 9.33 -5.69
C LEU A 12 3.89 8.20 -6.57
N PRO A 13 4.38 6.95 -6.46
CA PRO A 13 3.83 5.84 -7.22
C PRO A 13 2.37 5.57 -6.87
N CYS A 14 1.98 5.78 -5.62
CA CYS A 14 0.59 5.65 -5.17
C CYS A 14 -0.33 6.68 -5.84
N PHE A 15 0.03 7.97 -5.82
CA PHE A 15 -0.77 9.01 -6.48
C PHE A 15 -0.77 8.88 -7.99
N TYR A 16 0.39 8.56 -8.57
CA TYR A 16 0.53 8.34 -10.00
C TYR A 16 -0.29 7.14 -10.46
N PHE A 17 -0.39 6.05 -9.67
CA PHE A 17 -1.31 4.95 -9.93
C PHE A 17 -2.76 5.40 -9.99
N PHE A 18 -3.24 6.19 -9.03
CA PHE A 18 -4.63 6.66 -9.04
C PHE A 18 -4.93 7.56 -10.25
N SER A 19 -3.99 8.42 -10.64
CA SER A 19 -4.16 9.24 -11.84
C SER A 19 -4.13 8.39 -13.12
N TRP A 20 -3.18 7.46 -13.19
CA TRP A 20 -3.02 6.55 -14.33
C TRP A 20 -4.23 5.62 -14.46
N ILE A 21 -4.74 5.04 -13.38
CA ILE A 21 -5.84 4.07 -13.44
C ILE A 21 -7.13 4.67 -14.02
N GLU A 22 -7.32 5.96 -13.84
CA GLU A 22 -8.49 6.73 -14.25
C GLU A 22 -8.35 7.26 -15.69
N LYS A 23 -7.12 7.56 -16.12
CA LYS A 23 -6.82 8.17 -17.43
C LYS A 23 -6.24 7.20 -18.46
N ALA A 24 -5.79 6.01 -18.05
CA ALA A 24 -5.09 5.07 -18.93
C ALA A 24 -6.03 4.37 -19.90
N ASN A 25 -5.63 4.38 -21.18
CA ASN A 25 -6.28 3.60 -22.21
C ASN A 25 -6.10 2.09 -21.94
N ARG A 26 -7.22 1.38 -21.73
CA ARG A 26 -7.27 -0.04 -21.35
C ARG A 26 -6.80 -0.97 -22.47
N ASP A 27 -6.88 -0.53 -23.72
CA ASP A 27 -6.49 -1.30 -24.90
C ASP A 27 -5.01 -1.09 -25.30
N SER A 28 -4.28 -0.23 -24.58
CA SER A 28 -2.87 0.02 -24.85
C SER A 28 -2.00 -1.20 -24.50
N LYS A 29 -1.02 -1.51 -25.36
CA LYS A 29 -0.02 -2.57 -25.11
C LYS A 29 0.79 -2.35 -23.83
N PHE A 30 0.92 -1.09 -23.38
CA PHE A 30 1.59 -0.73 -22.14
C PHE A 30 0.74 -0.94 -20.88
N PHE A 31 -0.59 -0.99 -21.04
CA PHE A 31 -1.53 -1.17 -19.93
C PHE A 31 -1.25 -2.41 -19.07
N PRO A 32 -1.09 -3.64 -19.62
CA PRO A 32 -0.82 -4.82 -18.82
C PRO A 32 0.53 -4.73 -18.10
N ILE A 33 1.55 -4.12 -18.69
CA ILE A 33 2.88 -3.99 -18.08
C ILE A 33 2.80 -3.17 -16.79
N PHE A 34 2.18 -1.99 -16.85
CA PHE A 34 1.95 -1.17 -15.65
C PHE A 34 1.02 -1.87 -14.66
N TYR A 35 -0.04 -2.54 -15.14
CA TYR A 35 -0.95 -3.29 -14.28
C TYR A 35 -0.21 -4.36 -13.45
N TYR A 36 0.62 -5.20 -14.06
CA TYR A 36 1.39 -6.21 -13.34
C TYR A 36 2.45 -5.60 -12.42
N PHE A 37 3.11 -4.53 -12.85
CA PHE A 37 4.07 -3.79 -12.02
C PHE A 37 3.43 -3.31 -10.72
N TYR A 38 2.26 -2.67 -10.79
CA TYR A 38 1.54 -2.20 -9.61
C TYR A 38 1.01 -3.34 -8.74
N TRP A 39 0.69 -4.49 -9.33
CA TRP A 39 0.20 -5.64 -8.58
C TRP A 39 1.31 -6.22 -7.69
N ILE A 40 2.53 -6.32 -8.24
CA ILE A 40 3.74 -6.70 -7.48
C ILE A 40 4.05 -5.64 -6.42
N TYR A 41 4.00 -4.36 -6.78
CA TYR A 41 4.25 -3.25 -5.86
C TYR A 41 3.33 -3.27 -4.64
N ILE A 42 2.02 -3.42 -4.85
CA ILE A 42 1.02 -3.49 -3.77
C ILE A 42 1.28 -4.70 -2.86
N THR A 43 1.62 -5.85 -3.46
CA THR A 43 1.94 -7.07 -2.70
C THR A 43 3.19 -6.88 -1.84
N LEU A 44 4.23 -6.27 -2.40
CA LEU A 44 5.46 -5.96 -1.67
C LEU A 44 5.22 -4.94 -0.55
N TYR A 45 4.39 -3.93 -0.81
CA TYR A 45 3.98 -2.94 0.19
C TYR A 45 3.19 -3.58 1.34
N ALA A 46 2.27 -4.50 1.04
CA ALA A 46 1.53 -5.23 2.04
C ALA A 46 2.44 -6.12 2.91
N LEU A 47 3.40 -6.82 2.28
CA LEU A 47 4.39 -7.64 2.99
C LEU A 47 5.28 -6.77 3.89
N PHE A 48 5.72 -5.61 3.39
CA PHE A 48 6.48 -4.65 4.17
C PHE A 48 5.66 -4.10 5.36
N SER A 49 4.38 -3.79 5.15
CA SER A 49 3.49 -3.35 6.24
C SER A 49 3.30 -4.43 7.31
N LEU A 50 3.21 -5.70 6.92
CA LEU A 50 3.09 -6.82 7.84
C LEU A 50 4.39 -7.02 8.64
N ALA A 51 5.53 -7.02 7.95
CA ALA A 51 6.85 -7.10 8.60
C ALA A 51 7.08 -5.91 9.55
N TRP A 52 6.67 -4.70 9.16
CA TRP A 52 6.75 -3.49 9.98
C TRP A 52 5.89 -3.60 11.24
N THR A 53 4.71 -4.20 11.13
CA THR A 53 3.81 -4.43 12.27
C THR A 53 4.44 -5.41 13.26
N VAL A 54 4.99 -6.53 12.78
CA VAL A 54 5.70 -7.51 13.63
C VAL A 54 6.92 -6.89 14.29
N PHE A 55 7.72 -6.15 13.52
CA PHE A 55 8.88 -5.44 14.04
C PHE A 55 8.48 -4.43 15.12
N SER A 56 7.41 -3.66 14.89
CA SER A 56 6.91 -2.68 15.84
C SER A 56 6.46 -3.35 17.15
N VAL A 57 5.70 -4.45 17.09
CA VAL A 57 5.26 -5.20 18.28
C VAL A 57 6.46 -5.73 19.08
N LEU A 58 7.46 -6.32 18.42
CA LEU A 58 8.66 -6.84 19.07
C LEU A 58 9.51 -5.70 19.69
N PHE A 59 9.72 -4.63 18.94
CA PHE A 59 10.48 -3.46 19.39
C PHE A 59 9.82 -2.78 20.59
N PHE A 60 8.49 -2.64 20.57
CA PHE A 60 7.74 -2.14 21.72
C PHE A 60 7.83 -3.05 22.93
N ASN A 61 7.74 -4.37 22.76
CA ASN A 61 7.88 -5.30 23.89
C ASN A 61 9.24 -5.16 24.60
N ILE A 62 10.31 -4.90 23.83
CA ILE A 62 11.66 -4.67 24.36
C ILE A 62 11.76 -3.30 25.04
N LEU A 63 11.22 -2.23 24.43
CA LEU A 63 11.27 -0.87 24.98
C LEU A 63 10.37 -0.65 26.20
N LEU A 64 9.12 -1.16 26.16
CA LEU A 64 8.13 -1.01 27.24
C LEU A 64 8.55 -1.78 28.51
N ARG A 65 9.30 -2.87 28.37
CA ARG A 65 9.84 -3.62 29.51
C ARG A 65 10.80 -2.78 30.35
N ASN A 66 11.39 -1.72 29.79
CA ASN A 66 12.40 -0.90 30.48
C ASN A 66 11.85 0.43 31.02
N VAL A 67 10.79 1.00 30.42
CA VAL A 67 10.29 2.33 30.80
C VAL A 67 8.76 2.41 30.61
N ALA A 68 8.01 2.25 31.70
CA ALA A 68 6.56 2.45 31.75
C ALA A 68 6.18 3.95 31.76
N ASP A 69 6.68 4.72 30.81
CA ASP A 69 6.37 6.14 30.69
C ASP A 69 5.15 6.38 29.79
N ILE A 70 4.31 7.36 30.15
CA ILE A 70 3.20 7.89 29.33
C ILE A 70 3.62 8.23 27.89
N LYS A 71 4.90 8.55 27.67
CA LYS A 71 5.48 8.79 26.34
C LYS A 71 5.44 7.54 25.45
N SER A 72 5.58 6.35 26.03
CA SER A 72 5.51 5.06 25.32
C SER A 72 4.09 4.75 24.80
N TRP A 73 3.06 5.12 25.57
CA TRP A 73 1.65 5.00 25.18
C TRP A 73 1.32 5.89 23.97
N GLY A 74 1.85 7.12 23.94
CA GLY A 74 1.66 8.02 22.80
C GLY A 74 2.29 7.48 21.51
N ILE A 75 3.49 6.88 21.61
CA ILE A 75 4.18 6.27 20.47
C ILE A 75 3.45 5.00 20.01
N TRP A 76 2.90 4.22 20.94
CA TRP A 76 2.08 3.04 20.65
C TRP A 76 0.81 3.40 19.87
N LEU A 77 0.07 4.42 20.32
CA LEU A 77 -1.14 4.89 19.65
C LEU A 77 -0.82 5.46 18.25
N LEU A 78 0.29 6.20 18.12
CA LEU A 78 0.75 6.72 16.82
C LEU A 78 1.07 5.58 15.83
N LEU A 79 1.77 4.53 16.28
CA LEU A 79 2.10 3.40 15.43
C LEU A 79 0.87 2.57 15.04
N LEU A 80 -0.10 2.44 15.93
CA LEU A 80 -1.40 1.82 15.63
C LEU A 80 -2.17 2.62 14.55
N LEU A 81 -2.16 3.96 14.64
CA LEU A 81 -2.77 4.84 13.65
C LEU A 81 -2.11 4.70 12.28
N ILE A 82 -0.77 4.62 12.24
CA ILE A 82 0.00 4.41 11.00
C ILE A 82 -0.34 3.05 10.37
N ALA A 83 -0.40 1.97 11.16
CA ALA A 83 -0.75 0.64 10.70
C ALA A 83 -2.20 0.56 10.17
N PHE A 84 -3.12 1.25 10.83
CA PHE A 84 -4.51 1.35 10.36
C PHE A 84 -4.58 2.12 9.03
N SER A 85 -3.88 3.26 8.94
CA SER A 85 -3.84 4.06 7.72
C SER A 85 -3.20 3.33 6.54
N SER A 86 -2.11 2.58 6.75
CA SER A 86 -1.46 1.80 5.68
C SER A 86 -2.35 0.65 5.19
N SER A 87 -3.03 -0.01 6.12
CA SER A 87 -3.97 -1.10 5.82
C SER A 87 -5.18 -0.60 5.03
N TRP A 88 -5.73 0.55 5.42
CA TRP A 88 -6.83 1.21 4.71
C TRP A 88 -6.44 1.62 3.29
N LEU A 89 -5.24 2.22 3.13
CA LEU A 89 -4.72 2.61 1.82
C LEU A 89 -4.60 1.38 0.91
N THR A 90 -3.94 0.32 1.40
CA THR A 90 -3.76 -0.95 0.69
C THR A 90 -5.11 -1.55 0.26
N TYR A 91 -6.12 -1.50 1.12
CA TYR A 91 -7.47 -1.97 0.82
C TYR A 91 -8.10 -1.22 -0.36
N ILE A 92 -8.02 0.12 -0.39
CA ILE A 92 -8.56 0.93 -1.50
C ILE A 92 -7.87 0.56 -2.82
N PHE A 93 -6.53 0.43 -2.81
CA PHE A 93 -5.75 0.00 -3.97
C PHE A 93 -6.22 -1.35 -4.50
N PHE A 94 -6.34 -2.34 -3.60
CA PHE A 94 -6.78 -3.69 -3.95
C PHE A 94 -8.20 -3.70 -4.55
N LYS A 95 -9.12 -2.92 -3.96
CA LYS A 95 -10.49 -2.77 -4.46
C LYS A 95 -10.54 -2.20 -5.88
N LYS A 96 -9.77 -1.13 -6.16
CA LYS A 96 -9.68 -0.56 -7.51
C LYS A 96 -9.08 -1.58 -8.49
N MET A 97 -8.06 -2.31 -8.08
CA MET A 97 -7.38 -3.29 -8.94
C MET A 97 -8.26 -4.51 -9.29
N LEU A 98 -9.05 -5.00 -8.33
CA LEU A 98 -10.05 -6.04 -8.59
C LEU A 98 -11.15 -5.57 -9.55
N ARG A 99 -11.58 -4.30 -9.43
CA ARG A 99 -12.54 -3.70 -10.36
C ARG A 99 -11.97 -3.70 -11.79
N LEU A 100 -10.71 -3.30 -11.96
CA LEU A 100 -10.04 -3.37 -13.26
C LEU A 100 -10.00 -4.79 -13.82
N ARG A 101 -9.67 -5.78 -12.99
CA ARG A 101 -9.62 -7.17 -13.43
C ARG A 101 -10.97 -7.65 -13.97
N ARG A 102 -12.07 -7.24 -13.32
CA ARG A 102 -13.43 -7.51 -13.81
C ARG A 102 -13.74 -6.80 -15.13
N GLU A 103 -13.34 -5.55 -15.28
CA GLU A 103 -13.53 -4.78 -16.52
C GLU A 103 -12.76 -5.39 -17.70
N LEU A 104 -11.49 -5.78 -17.48
CA LEU A 104 -10.67 -6.49 -18.48
C LEU A 104 -11.23 -7.87 -18.83
N GLY A 105 -11.73 -8.60 -17.83
CA GLY A 105 -12.38 -9.90 -18.02
C GLY A 105 -13.66 -9.80 -18.85
N LYS A 106 -14.47 -8.75 -18.64
CA LYS A 106 -15.66 -8.48 -19.47
C LYS A 106 -15.31 -8.07 -20.90
N SER A 107 -14.27 -7.26 -21.11
CA SER A 107 -13.81 -6.87 -22.46
C SER A 107 -13.35 -8.07 -23.30
N LYS A 108 -12.67 -9.06 -22.69
CA LYS A 108 -12.27 -10.29 -23.38
C LYS A 108 -13.41 -11.29 -23.59
N GLY A 109 -14.46 -11.27 -22.77
CA GLY A 109 -15.58 -12.21 -22.83
C GLY A 109 -16.70 -11.86 -23.83
N GLY A 110 -16.63 -10.70 -24.50
CA GLY A 110 -17.64 -10.23 -25.46
C GLY A 110 -17.36 -10.55 -26.93
N LYS A 111 -16.34 -11.37 -27.24
CA LYS A 111 -16.07 -11.86 -28.60
C LYS A 111 -16.60 -13.29 -28.72
N HIS A 112 -17.90 -13.41 -28.95
CA HIS A 112 -18.54 -14.52 -29.67
C HIS A 112 -19.53 -13.91 -30.65
#